data_AF-A0A7D9DBH9-F1
#
_entry.id   AF-A0A7D9DBH9-F1
#
_cell.length_a   1.000
_cell.length_b   1.000
_cell.length_c   1.000
_cell.angle_alpha   90.00
_cell.angle_beta   90.00
_cell.angle_gamma   90.00
#
_symmetry.space_group_name_H-M   'P 1'
#
loop_
_entity.id
_entity.type
_entity.pdbx_description
1 polymer ?
#
loop_
_entity_poly.entity_id
_entity_poly.type
_entity_poly.pdbx_seq_one_letter_code
_entity_poly.pdbx_strand_id
1 'polypeptide(L)'
;MSEEVKVNGLSELLAKLDSLKEQNDVYILFTGSKDSSGNSWCSDCNDADPVIKKCLPNAPEGSVFICCIVGDRSVWKDPENEFRKHPQFKLTGIPTLIKWKTANRLGPDDCKKQDLVEMIFED
;
A
#
# COMPACT_ATOMS: atom_id res chain seq x y z
N MET A 1 4.01 7.37 16.95
CA MET A 1 4.61 6.47 15.91
C MET A 1 3.52 5.62 15.28
N SER A 2 3.59 5.34 13.98
CA SER A 2 2.63 4.50 13.24
C SER A 2 2.89 3.00 13.44
N GLU A 3 1.85 2.18 13.56
CA GLU A 3 1.96 0.71 13.57
C GLU A 3 2.18 0.20 12.13
N GLU A 4 3.31 -0.44 11.85
CA GLU A 4 3.57 -1.06 10.53
C GLU A 4 3.17 -2.55 10.53
N VAL A 5 2.34 -2.94 9.57
CA VAL A 5 1.79 -4.30 9.45
C VAL A 5 2.02 -4.82 8.04
N LYS A 6 2.57 -6.02 7.92
CA LYS A 6 2.70 -6.70 6.62
C LYS A 6 1.63 -7.77 6.47
N VAL A 7 0.95 -7.79 5.33
CA VAL A 7 -0.05 -8.80 4.97
C VAL A 7 0.24 -9.35 3.58
N ASN A 8 -0.11 -10.61 3.34
CA ASN A 8 0.14 -11.30 2.07
C ASN A 8 -1.19 -11.72 1.44
N GLY A 9 -1.51 -11.13 0.29
CA GLY A 9 -2.76 -11.41 -0.41
C GLY A 9 -3.98 -10.69 0.17
N LEU A 10 -5.10 -10.84 -0.54
CA LEU A 10 -6.33 -10.10 -0.27
C LEU A 10 -7.01 -10.56 1.02
N SER A 11 -7.03 -11.86 1.29
CA SER A 11 -7.71 -12.41 2.47
C SER A 11 -7.12 -11.89 3.79
N GLU A 12 -5.79 -11.86 3.91
CA GLU A 12 -5.12 -11.30 5.09
C GLU A 12 -5.36 -9.80 5.23
N LEU A 13 -5.33 -9.07 4.11
CA LEU A 13 -5.65 -7.64 4.11
C LEU A 13 -7.08 -7.40 4.63
N LEU A 14 -8.08 -8.12 4.10
CA LEU A 14 -9.46 -7.95 4.53
C LEU A 14 -9.65 -8.29 6.01
N ALA A 15 -9.01 -9.35 6.51
CA ALA A 15 -9.07 -9.71 7.93
C ALA A 15 -8.44 -8.62 8.82
N LYS A 16 -7.31 -8.04 8.42
CA LYS A 16 -6.69 -6.92 9.17
C LYS A 16 -7.56 -5.66 9.11
N LEU A 17 -8.13 -5.34 7.95
CA LEU A 17 -9.06 -4.20 7.82
C LEU A 17 -10.34 -4.40 8.64
N ASP A 18 -10.80 -5.63 8.79
CA ASP A 18 -11.94 -5.98 9.65
C ASP A 18 -11.64 -5.65 11.13
N SER A 19 -10.42 -5.95 11.57
CA SER A 19 -9.95 -5.64 12.91
C SER A 19 -9.69 -4.14 13.13
N LEU A 20 -9.54 -3.36 12.06
CA LEU A 20 -9.27 -1.92 12.08
C LEU A 20 -10.50 -1.07 11.71
N LYS A 21 -11.70 -1.65 11.77
CA LYS A 21 -12.96 -0.95 11.43
C LYS A 21 -13.19 0.33 12.22
N GLU A 22 -12.68 0.44 13.44
CA GLU A 22 -12.83 1.63 14.29
C GLU A 22 -11.66 2.62 14.12
N GLN A 23 -10.59 2.22 13.45
CA GLN A 23 -9.45 3.08 13.15
C GLN A 23 -9.79 4.03 12.00
N ASN A 24 -9.42 5.31 12.17
CA ASN A 24 -9.60 6.34 11.14
C ASN A 24 -8.38 6.44 10.21
N ASP A 25 -7.17 6.40 10.78
CA ASP A 25 -5.93 6.57 10.03
C ASP A 25 -5.30 5.21 9.70
N VAL A 26 -5.81 4.59 8.63
CA VAL A 26 -5.25 3.35 8.08
C VAL A 26 -4.76 3.61 6.67
N TYR A 27 -3.48 3.38 6.43
CA TYR A 27 -2.83 3.52 5.15
C TYR A 27 -2.51 2.14 4.60
N ILE A 28 -2.76 1.90 3.32
CA ILE A 28 -2.53 0.60 2.68
C ILE A 28 -1.66 0.81 1.45
N LEU A 29 -0.45 0.27 1.50
CA LEU A 29 0.48 0.20 0.36
C LEU A 29 0.38 -1.18 -0.29
N PHE A 30 -0.09 -1.22 -1.53
CA PHE A 30 -0.03 -2.41 -2.37
C PHE A 30 1.31 -2.45 -3.09
N THR A 31 2.08 -3.52 -2.88
CA THR A 31 3.43 -3.66 -3.43
C THR A 31 3.73 -5.10 -3.82
N GLY A 32 4.74 -5.28 -4.68
CA GLY A 32 5.21 -6.61 -5.07
C GLY A 32 6.02 -7.26 -3.95
N SER A 33 6.04 -8.60 -3.92
CA SER A 33 6.91 -9.38 -3.05
C SER A 33 8.37 -8.92 -3.16
N LYS A 34 9.05 -8.83 -2.01
CA LYS A 34 10.47 -8.50 -1.90
C LYS A 34 11.30 -9.77 -1.76
N ASP A 35 12.44 -9.80 -2.43
CA ASP A 35 13.44 -10.86 -2.29
C ASP A 35 14.20 -10.75 -0.96
N SER A 36 15.14 -11.69 -0.74
CA SER A 36 16.00 -11.70 0.47
C SER A 36 16.92 -10.48 0.58
N SER A 37 17.13 -9.75 -0.51
CA SER A 37 17.90 -8.49 -0.54
C SER A 37 17.03 -7.27 -0.26
N GLY A 38 15.71 -7.46 -0.07
CA GLY A 38 14.74 -6.39 0.17
C GLY A 38 14.24 -5.71 -1.10
N ASN A 39 14.59 -6.21 -2.29
CA ASN A 39 14.18 -5.64 -3.56
C ASN A 39 12.89 -6.28 -4.05
N SER A 40 11.93 -5.47 -4.46
CA SER A 40 10.74 -5.94 -5.16
C SER A 40 11.08 -6.30 -6.60
N TRP A 41 10.39 -7.29 -7.15
CA TRP A 41 10.44 -7.58 -8.59
C TRP A 41 9.85 -6.45 -9.45
N CYS A 42 9.15 -5.50 -8.83
CA CYS A 42 8.62 -4.30 -9.46
C CYS A 42 9.56 -3.11 -9.24
N SER A 43 10.09 -2.54 -10.33
CA SER A 43 10.99 -1.38 -10.27
C SER A 43 10.32 -0.18 -9.62
N ASP A 44 9.08 0.12 -10.01
CA ASP A 44 8.32 1.25 -9.45
C ASP A 44 8.13 1.13 -7.92
N CYS A 45 7.97 -0.10 -7.42
CA CYS A 45 7.88 -0.35 -5.98
C CYS A 45 9.21 -0.07 -5.27
N ASN A 46 10.35 -0.33 -5.91
CA ASN A 46 11.67 -0.02 -5.35
C ASN A 46 11.93 1.49 -5.31
N ASP A 47 11.49 2.21 -6.34
CA ASP A 47 11.64 3.68 -6.41
C ASP A 47 10.74 4.40 -5.39
N ALA A 48 9.53 3.89 -5.16
CA ALA A 48 8.58 4.49 -4.21
C ALA A 48 8.86 4.15 -2.74
N ASP A 49 9.41 2.98 -2.42
CA ASP A 49 9.73 2.55 -1.05
C ASP A 49 10.52 3.58 -0.23
N PRO A 50 11.62 4.18 -0.71
CA PRO A 50 12.36 5.18 0.05
C PRO A 50 11.57 6.48 0.24
N VAL A 51 10.75 6.88 -0.73
CA VAL A 51 9.89 8.07 -0.64
C VAL A 51 8.85 7.87 0.45
N ILE A 52 8.13 6.74 0.42
CA ILE A 52 7.09 6.40 1.41
C ILE A 52 7.69 6.31 2.81
N LYS A 53 8.81 5.61 2.98
CA LYS A 53 9.49 5.50 4.29
C LYS A 53 9.96 6.84 4.84
N LYS A 54 10.35 7.78 3.98
CA LYS A 54 10.76 9.12 4.39
C LYS A 54 9.57 9.95 4.90
N CYS A 55 8.39 9.75 4.33
CA CYS A 55 7.18 10.52 4.66
C CYS A 55 6.36 9.86 5.77
N LEU A 56 6.48 8.54 5.97
CA LEU A 56 5.74 7.77 6.98
C LEU A 56 5.81 8.36 8.40
N PRO A 57 6.94 8.94 8.87
CA PRO A 57 6.99 9.61 10.17
C PRO A 57 6.03 10.80 10.33
N ASN A 58 5.55 11.39 9.23
CA ASN A 58 4.57 12.48 9.24
C ASN A 58 3.13 11.97 9.44
N ALA A 59 2.90 10.66 9.33
CA ALA A 59 1.58 10.09 9.55
C ALA A 59 1.09 10.34 10.99
N PRO A 60 -0.24 10.42 11.21
CA PRO A 60 -0.80 10.74 12.52
C PRO A 60 -0.36 9.71 13.56
N GLU A 61 -0.16 10.15 14.80
CA GLU A 61 0.19 9.22 15.87
C GLU A 61 -0.92 8.18 16.08
N GLY A 62 -0.55 6.90 16.18
CA GLY A 62 -1.51 5.81 16.29
C GLY A 62 -2.11 5.37 14.95
N SER A 63 -1.69 5.97 13.83
CA SER A 63 -2.04 5.45 12.50
C SER A 63 -1.47 4.06 12.24
N VAL A 64 -2.12 3.31 11.35
CA VAL A 64 -1.70 1.96 10.96
C VAL A 64 -1.30 1.98 9.49
N PHE A 65 -0.08 1.54 9.21
CA PHE A 65 0.46 1.41 7.87
C PHE A 65 0.54 -0.07 7.47
N ILE A 66 -0.26 -0.46 6.49
CA ILE A 66 -0.37 -1.82 6.00
C ILE A 66 0.40 -1.97 4.69
N CYS A 67 1.45 -2.78 4.68
CA CYS A 67 2.15 -3.21 3.49
C CYS A 67 1.53 -4.51 2.99
N CYS A 68 0.70 -4.41 1.95
CA CYS A 68 0.01 -5.53 1.32
C CYS A 68 0.79 -6.06 0.12
N ILE A 69 1.25 -7.31 0.22
CA ILE A 69 1.92 -8.01 -0.87
C ILE A 69 0.88 -8.58 -1.83
N VAL A 70 0.89 -8.10 -3.08
CA VAL A 70 -0.08 -8.53 -4.11
C VAL A 70 0.24 -9.88 -4.76
N GLY A 71 1.34 -10.50 -4.33
CA GLY A 71 1.91 -11.73 -4.89
C GLY A 71 3.12 -11.47 -5.78
N ASP A 72 3.54 -12.51 -6.50
CA ASP A 72 4.64 -12.45 -7.45
C ASP A 72 4.22 -11.82 -8.78
N ARG A 73 5.20 -11.45 -9.60
CA ARG A 73 4.99 -10.77 -10.89
C ARG A 73 3.97 -11.47 -11.78
N SER A 74 3.99 -12.81 -11.83
CA SER A 74 3.07 -13.61 -12.64
C SER A 74 1.63 -13.51 -12.14
N VAL A 75 1.43 -13.56 -10.82
CA VAL A 75 0.11 -13.45 -10.17
C VAL A 75 -0.47 -12.03 -10.36
N TRP A 76 0.37 -11.00 -10.27
CA TRP A 76 -0.07 -9.61 -10.45
C TRP A 76 -0.45 -9.26 -11.91
N LYS A 77 0.24 -9.86 -12.88
CA LYS A 77 -0.03 -9.65 -14.31
C LYS A 77 -1.32 -10.30 -14.78
N ASP A 78 -1.82 -11.28 -14.03
CA ASP A 78 -3.08 -11.94 -14.35
C ASP A 78 -4.25 -10.91 -14.28
N PRO A 79 -5.05 -10.73 -15.33
CA PRO A 79 -6.24 -9.88 -15.28
C PRO A 79 -7.29 -10.37 -14.28
N GLU A 80 -7.28 -11.66 -13.94
CA GLU A 80 -8.12 -12.27 -12.91
C GLU A 80 -7.61 -12.01 -11.48
N ASN A 81 -6.49 -11.31 -11.32
CA ASN A 81 -5.93 -10.98 -10.02
C ASN A 81 -6.99 -10.32 -9.11
N GLU A 82 -7.11 -10.85 -7.89
CA GLU A 82 -8.16 -10.47 -6.95
C GLU A 82 -8.14 -8.97 -6.65
N PHE A 83 -6.95 -8.34 -6.53
CA PHE A 83 -6.85 -6.90 -6.26
C PHE A 83 -7.28 -6.02 -7.45
N ARG A 84 -7.12 -6.51 -8.69
CA ARG A 84 -7.61 -5.82 -9.89
C ARG A 84 -9.13 -5.89 -9.99
N LYS A 85 -9.72 -7.02 -9.61
CA LYS A 85 -11.17 -7.24 -9.64
C LYS A 85 -11.91 -6.78 -8.40
N HIS A 86 -11.22 -6.62 -7.27
CA HIS A 86 -11.87 -6.29 -6.01
C HIS A 86 -12.61 -4.95 -6.13
N PRO A 87 -13.92 -4.90 -5.83
CA PRO A 87 -14.76 -3.72 -6.12
C PRO A 87 -14.31 -2.45 -5.39
N GLN A 88 -13.59 -2.62 -4.28
CA GLN A 88 -13.11 -1.52 -3.46
C GLN A 88 -11.72 -1.01 -3.85
N PHE A 89 -10.83 -1.90 -4.31
CA PHE A 89 -9.44 -1.53 -4.61
C PHE A 89 -9.27 -1.24 -6.09
N LYS A 90 -9.80 -2.10 -6.97
CA LYS A 90 -9.73 -1.96 -8.44
C LYS A 90 -8.36 -1.47 -8.90
N LEU A 91 -7.30 -2.15 -8.44
CA LEU A 91 -5.94 -1.68 -8.68
C LEU A 91 -5.61 -1.78 -10.17
N THR A 92 -5.12 -0.69 -10.74
CA THR A 92 -4.66 -0.64 -12.14
C THR A 92 -3.16 -0.85 -12.25
N GLY A 93 -2.41 -0.46 -11.21
CA GLY A 93 -0.95 -0.56 -11.12
C GLY A 93 -0.46 -0.77 -9.69
N ILE A 94 0.82 -1.11 -9.54
CA ILE A 94 1.56 -1.07 -8.28
C ILE A 94 2.86 -0.27 -8.50
N PRO A 95 3.41 0.39 -7.47
CA PRO A 95 2.83 0.54 -6.13
C PRO A 95 1.55 1.38 -6.16
N THR A 96 0.63 1.13 -5.23
CA THR A 96 -0.51 2.01 -4.99
C THR A 96 -0.64 2.24 -3.50
N LEU A 97 -0.68 3.49 -3.05
CA LEU A 97 -0.92 3.88 -1.67
C LEU A 97 -2.34 4.43 -1.53
N ILE A 98 -3.10 3.93 -0.56
CA ILE A 98 -4.46 4.42 -0.29
C ILE A 98 -4.62 4.75 1.20
N LYS A 99 -5.41 5.79 1.50
CA LYS A 99 -5.95 6.01 2.85
C LYS A 99 -7.31 5.34 2.90
N TRP A 100 -7.47 4.40 3.83
CA TRP A 100 -8.66 3.58 3.96
C TRP A 100 -9.89 4.43 4.28
N LYS A 101 -11.05 4.05 3.74
CA LYS A 101 -12.35 4.77 3.87
C LYS A 101 -12.37 6.18 3.28
N THR A 102 -11.34 6.62 2.55
CA THR A 102 -11.34 7.91 1.85
C THR A 102 -11.20 7.72 0.34
N ALA A 103 -11.27 8.82 -0.41
CA ALA A 103 -10.97 8.82 -1.84
C ALA A 103 -9.46 9.01 -2.13
N ASN A 104 -8.64 9.20 -1.10
CA ASN A 104 -7.22 9.52 -1.26
C ASN A 104 -6.47 8.27 -1.71
N ARG A 105 -5.99 8.30 -2.96
CA ARG A 105 -5.20 7.25 -3.59
C ARG A 105 -4.06 7.85 -4.38
N LEU A 106 -2.89 7.24 -4.30
CA LEU A 106 -1.72 7.55 -5.13
C LEU A 106 -1.40 6.34 -5.99
N GLY A 107 -1.32 6.55 -7.30
CA GLY A 107 -0.91 5.52 -8.24
C GLY A 107 0.61 5.32 -8.29
N PRO A 108 1.12 4.47 -9.20
CA PRO A 108 2.54 4.15 -9.31
C PRO A 108 3.46 5.35 -9.49
N ASP A 109 3.07 6.30 -10.35
CA ASP A 109 3.84 7.51 -10.62
C ASP A 109 3.77 8.52 -9.46
N ASP A 110 2.66 8.54 -8.74
CA ASP A 110 2.43 9.49 -7.64
C ASP A 110 3.10 9.02 -6.35
N CYS A 111 3.21 7.71 -6.12
CA CYS A 111 3.94 7.14 -4.98
C CYS A 111 5.44 7.47 -4.97
N LYS A 112 5.98 7.97 -6.09
CA LYS A 112 7.39 8.41 -6.22
C LYS A 112 7.57 9.90 -5.92
N LYS A 113 6.49 10.65 -5.77
CA LYS A 113 6.53 12.11 -5.55
C LYS A 113 6.36 12.38 -4.06
N GLN A 114 7.43 12.88 -3.43
CA GLN A 114 7.45 13.12 -1.99
C GLN A 114 6.28 14.01 -1.55
N ASP A 115 6.03 15.13 -2.23
CA ASP A 115 4.98 16.08 -1.84
C ASP A 115 3.58 15.43 -1.80
N LEU A 116 3.27 14.53 -2.73
CA LEU A 116 1.97 13.84 -2.75
C LEU A 116 1.87 12.81 -1.63
N VAL A 117 2.98 12.13 -1.35
CA VAL A 117 3.05 11.13 -0.28
C VAL A 117 3.03 11.80 1.10
N GLU A 118 3.62 12.99 1.26
CA GLU A 118 3.49 13.78 2.48
C GLU A 118 2.03 14.23 2.68
N MET A 119 1.39 14.78 1.64
CA MET A 119 0.00 15.21 1.70
C MET A 119 -0.98 14.09 2.11
N ILE A 120 -0.79 12.85 1.64
CA ILE A 120 -1.69 11.76 2.04
C ILE A 120 -1.50 11.36 3.52
N PHE A 121 -0.31 11.53 4.08
CA PHE A 121 -0.02 11.21 5.48
C PHE A 121 -0.36 12.35 6.45
N GLU A 122 -0.43 13.60 5.99
CA GLU A 122 -0.76 14.76 6.83
C GLU A 122 -2.28 15.07 6.92
N ASP A 123 -3.08 14.51 6.01
CA ASP A 123 -4.56 14.58 6.01
C ASP A 123 -5.17 13.70 7.10
#